data_AF-A0A1J5FJE6-F1
#
_entry.id   AF-A0A1J5FJE6-F1
#
_cell.length_a   1.000
_cell.length_b   1.000
_cell.length_c   1.000
_cell.angle_alpha   90.00
_cell.angle_beta   90.00
_cell.angle_gamma   90.00
#
_symmetry.space_group_name_H-M   'P 1'
#
loop_
_entity.id
_entity.type
_entity.pdbx_description
1 polymer ?
#
loop_
_entity_poly.entity_id
_entity_poly.type
_entity_poly.pdbx_seq_one_letter_code
_entity_poly.pdbx_strand_id
1 'polypeptide(L)'
;MKVKQYSIKVFEISIDSQSSFLAFMDKNIIMLKHYLLYLKGEITPAIEEYLNAHEITYTTHLTLRGKTHQELVLKQSDLKIIDDIVRSGQDIKVQSDLLVLNRVNSGAKLQVEGNLIITGNVDGMIFCNGDFMLVKTSKKAMIVFNGVEIDGSLLQNKFNKIIFNGEEIIVTPIEKEPKWA
;
A
#
# COMPACT_ATOMS: atom_id res chain seq x y z
N MET A 1 -46.02 19.77 -1.49
CA MET A 1 -44.71 19.44 -2.12
C MET A 1 -44.01 18.41 -1.26
N LYS A 2 -43.48 17.32 -1.84
CA LYS A 2 -42.69 16.31 -1.12
C LYS A 2 -41.25 16.38 -1.62
N VAL A 3 -40.30 16.56 -0.72
CA VAL A 3 -38.87 16.71 -1.06
C VAL A 3 -38.09 15.59 -0.37
N LYS A 4 -37.15 14.98 -1.11
CA LYS A 4 -36.17 14.04 -0.56
C LYS A 4 -34.77 14.54 -0.89
N GLN A 5 -33.89 14.51 0.10
CA GLN A 5 -32.48 14.88 -0.05
C GLN A 5 -31.64 13.60 -0.06
N TYR A 6 -30.66 13.54 -0.96
CA TYR A 6 -29.70 12.43 -1.08
C TYR A 6 -28.27 12.95 -1.00
N SER A 7 -27.35 12.09 -0.59
CA SER A 7 -25.91 12.33 -0.69
C SER A 7 -25.36 11.57 -1.89
N ILE A 8 -24.70 12.27 -2.81
CA ILE A 8 -24.11 11.69 -4.02
C ILE A 8 -22.59 11.73 -3.90
N LYS A 9 -21.92 10.63 -4.29
CA LYS A 9 -20.48 10.60 -4.50
C LYS A 9 -20.19 10.86 -5.97
N VAL A 10 -19.22 11.73 -6.24
CA VAL A 10 -18.87 12.18 -7.58
C VAL A 10 -17.41 11.86 -7.86
N PHE A 11 -17.11 11.30 -9.03
CA PHE A 11 -15.75 11.18 -9.55
C PHE A 11 -15.49 12.29 -10.55
N GLU A 12 -14.50 13.15 -10.27
CA GLU A 12 -14.01 14.13 -11.23
C GLU A 12 -12.98 13.46 -12.15
N ILE A 13 -13.21 13.50 -13.46
CA ILE A 13 -12.34 12.90 -14.48
C ILE A 13 -11.98 13.97 -15.50
N SER A 14 -10.69 14.20 -15.70
CA SER A 14 -10.18 15.05 -16.78
C SER A 14 -9.84 14.17 -17.98
N ILE A 15 -10.38 14.53 -19.15
CA ILE A 15 -10.22 13.80 -20.40
C ILE A 15 -9.06 14.42 -21.16
N ASP A 16 -7.90 13.75 -21.13
CA ASP A 16 -6.73 14.18 -21.90
C ASP A 16 -6.83 13.75 -23.38
N SER A 17 -7.39 12.56 -23.64
CA SER A 17 -7.61 12.02 -24.98
C SER A 17 -8.76 10.99 -24.97
N GLN A 18 -9.40 10.80 -26.13
CA GLN A 18 -10.44 9.77 -26.28
C GLN A 18 -9.92 8.36 -25.96
N SER A 19 -8.74 8.00 -26.48
CA SER A 19 -8.17 6.66 -26.29
C SER A 19 -7.82 6.37 -24.83
N SER A 20 -7.21 7.34 -24.13
CA SER A 20 -6.88 7.17 -22.70
C SER A 20 -8.14 7.08 -21.84
N PHE A 21 -9.17 7.86 -22.15
CA PHE A 21 -10.45 7.81 -21.44
C PHE A 21 -11.15 6.46 -21.60
N LEU A 22 -11.30 5.96 -22.83
CA LEU A 22 -11.95 4.67 -23.07
C LEU A 22 -11.20 3.51 -22.39
N ALA A 23 -9.86 3.50 -22.50
CA ALA A 23 -9.03 2.49 -21.82
C ALA A 23 -9.13 2.55 -20.29
N PHE A 24 -9.31 3.75 -19.72
CA PHE A 24 -9.58 3.92 -18.30
C PHE A 24 -10.97 3.41 -17.93
N MET A 25 -12.00 3.78 -18.70
CA MET A 25 -13.38 3.36 -18.45
C MET A 25 -13.52 1.85 -18.47
N ASP A 26 -12.96 1.16 -19.47
CA ASP A 26 -13.02 -0.31 -19.58
C ASP A 26 -12.49 -1.02 -18.33
N LYS A 27 -11.41 -0.51 -17.74
CA LYS A 27 -10.82 -1.09 -16.53
C LYS A 27 -11.67 -0.87 -15.28
N ASN A 28 -12.47 0.20 -15.25
CA ASN A 28 -13.11 0.70 -14.03
C ASN A 28 -14.64 0.74 -14.08
N ILE A 29 -15.25 0.33 -15.20
CA ILE A 29 -16.68 0.52 -15.50
C ILE A 29 -17.61 -0.08 -14.44
N ILE A 30 -17.23 -1.23 -13.88
CA ILE A 30 -18.01 -1.94 -12.85
C ILE A 30 -18.23 -1.05 -11.63
N MET A 31 -17.22 -0.29 -11.22
CA MET A 31 -17.33 0.66 -10.12
C MET A 31 -18.05 1.93 -10.59
N LEU A 32 -17.60 2.50 -11.70
CA LEU A 32 -18.00 3.85 -12.13
C LEU A 32 -19.49 3.95 -12.47
N LYS A 33 -20.12 2.88 -12.96
CA LYS A 33 -21.57 2.87 -13.28
C LYS A 33 -22.49 3.15 -12.09
N HIS A 34 -21.99 3.05 -10.86
CA HIS A 34 -22.77 3.30 -9.64
C HIS A 34 -22.64 4.73 -9.11
N TYR A 35 -21.93 5.61 -9.82
CA TYR A 35 -21.61 6.96 -9.37
C TYR A 35 -21.93 8.01 -10.44
N LEU A 36 -22.05 9.27 -10.00
CA LEU A 36 -22.08 10.40 -10.91
C LEU A 36 -20.65 10.72 -11.35
N LEU A 37 -20.41 10.78 -12.66
CA LEU A 37 -19.13 11.23 -13.20
C LEU A 37 -19.20 12.72 -13.55
N TYR A 38 -18.22 13.49 -13.09
CA TYR A 38 -18.02 14.86 -13.53
C TYR A 38 -16.86 14.89 -14.54
N LEU A 39 -17.19 15.08 -15.82
CA LEU A 39 -16.22 15.03 -16.91
C LEU A 39 -15.75 16.44 -17.27
N LYS A 40 -14.43 16.64 -17.28
CA LYS A 40 -13.75 17.85 -17.76
C LYS A 40 -13.02 17.53 -19.06
N GLY A 41 -13.23 18.34 -20.09
CA GLY A 41 -12.61 18.15 -21.40
C GLY A 41 -13.65 17.91 -22.49
N GLU A 42 -13.18 17.49 -23.66
CA GLU A 42 -14.02 17.25 -24.83
C GLU A 42 -14.71 15.88 -24.73
N ILE A 43 -16.04 15.87 -24.87
CA ILE A 43 -16.81 14.63 -25.03
C ILE A 43 -17.03 14.41 -26.52
N THR A 44 -16.26 13.49 -27.08
CA THR A 44 -16.40 13.11 -28.49
C THR A 44 -17.61 12.18 -28.67
N PRO A 45 -18.13 12.02 -29.91
CA PRO A 45 -19.26 11.11 -30.17
C PRO A 45 -19.02 9.67 -29.72
N ALA A 46 -17.77 9.19 -29.84
CA ALA A 46 -17.40 7.85 -29.38
C ALA A 46 -17.43 7.72 -27.84
N ILE A 47 -17.07 8.78 -27.11
CA ILE A 47 -17.20 8.81 -25.65
C ILE A 47 -18.68 8.78 -25.26
N GLU A 48 -19.50 9.59 -25.92
CA GLU A 48 -20.93 9.66 -25.65
C GLU A 48 -21.63 8.33 -25.94
N GLU A 49 -21.31 7.69 -27.07
CA GLU A 49 -21.81 6.35 -27.42
C GLU A 49 -21.42 5.31 -26.36
N TYR A 50 -20.17 5.32 -25.90
CA TYR A 50 -19.70 4.43 -24.85
C TYR A 50 -20.44 4.63 -23.53
N LEU A 51 -20.59 5.89 -23.09
CA LEU A 51 -21.27 6.23 -21.83
C LEU A 51 -22.74 5.80 -21.87
N ASN A 52 -23.42 6.00 -23.00
CA ASN A 52 -24.79 5.57 -23.20
C ASN A 52 -24.93 4.05 -23.23
N ALA A 53 -24.06 3.35 -23.96
CA ALA A 53 -24.07 1.89 -24.04
C ALA A 53 -23.87 1.20 -22.68
N HIS A 54 -23.19 1.87 -21.74
CA HIS A 54 -22.93 1.37 -20.39
C HIS A 54 -23.79 2.03 -19.30
N GLU A 55 -24.82 2.79 -19.68
CA GLU A 55 -25.76 3.46 -18.77
C GLU A 55 -25.06 4.37 -17.72
N ILE A 56 -23.99 5.05 -18.12
CA ILE A 56 -23.19 5.89 -17.22
C ILE A 56 -23.82 7.26 -17.04
N THR A 57 -24.09 7.61 -15.77
CA THR A 57 -24.60 8.94 -15.43
C THR A 57 -23.44 9.93 -15.27
N TYR A 58 -23.44 11.00 -16.07
CA TYR A 58 -22.40 12.02 -16.02
C TYR A 58 -22.94 13.45 -16.11
N THR A 59 -22.08 14.42 -15.76
CA THR A 59 -22.29 15.85 -15.97
C THR A 59 -20.99 16.49 -16.42
N THR A 60 -21.07 17.56 -17.20
CA THR A 60 -19.95 18.44 -17.57
C THR A 60 -20.01 19.78 -16.82
N HIS A 61 -21.08 20.00 -16.05
CA HIS A 61 -21.38 21.26 -15.39
C HIS A 61 -21.54 21.01 -13.89
N LEU A 62 -20.43 21.07 -13.16
CA LEU A 62 -20.40 20.93 -11.71
C LEU A 62 -19.25 21.75 -11.12
N THR A 63 -19.52 22.46 -10.03
CA THR A 63 -18.49 23.20 -9.29
C THR A 63 -18.21 22.48 -7.97
N LEU A 64 -17.05 21.84 -7.86
CA LEU A 64 -16.60 21.16 -6.65
C LEU A 64 -15.58 22.04 -5.92
N ARG A 65 -15.69 22.16 -4.59
CA ARG A 65 -14.66 22.78 -3.75
C ARG A 65 -13.63 21.72 -3.40
N GLY A 66 -12.49 21.72 -4.11
CA GLY A 66 -11.45 20.71 -3.96
C GLY A 66 -10.68 20.81 -2.64
N LYS A 67 -10.31 19.65 -2.09
CA LYS A 67 -9.14 19.52 -1.20
C LYS A 67 -7.96 19.14 -2.09
N THR A 68 -6.80 19.75 -1.86
CA THR A 68 -5.55 19.38 -2.55
C THR A 68 -5.24 17.93 -2.23
N HIS A 69 -5.37 17.04 -3.22
CA HIS A 69 -4.93 15.65 -3.08
C HIS A 69 -3.40 15.66 -3.18
N GLN A 70 -2.72 15.27 -2.11
CA GLN A 70 -1.30 14.94 -2.20
C GLN A 70 -1.19 13.63 -2.98
N GLU A 71 -0.55 13.70 -4.14
CA GLU A 71 -0.29 12.53 -4.97
C GLU A 71 0.69 11.62 -4.22
N LEU A 72 0.25 10.38 -3.94
CA LEU A 72 1.12 9.38 -3.33
C LEU A 72 2.07 8.86 -4.40
N VAL A 73 3.37 9.11 -4.24
CA VAL A 73 4.40 8.55 -5.13
C VAL A 73 4.52 7.06 -4.85
N LEU A 74 4.03 6.23 -5.77
CA LEU A 74 4.18 4.78 -5.71
C LEU A 74 5.53 4.37 -6.33
N LYS A 75 6.44 3.81 -5.52
CA LYS A 75 7.64 3.15 -6.04
C LYS A 75 7.25 1.79 -6.65
N GLN A 76 7.66 1.50 -7.88
CA GLN A 76 7.68 0.11 -8.38
C GLN A 76 8.62 -0.72 -7.51
N SER A 77 8.20 -1.92 -7.12
CA SER A 77 8.94 -2.82 -6.22
C SER A 77 9.03 -4.23 -6.83
N ASP A 78 10.22 -4.84 -6.79
CA ASP A 78 10.44 -6.27 -7.08
C ASP A 78 10.26 -7.10 -5.80
N LEU A 79 9.05 -7.08 -5.24
CA LEU A 79 8.73 -7.76 -3.99
C LEU A 79 8.89 -9.28 -4.13
N LYS A 80 9.73 -9.89 -3.28
CA LYS A 80 9.76 -11.33 -3.06
C LYS A 80 8.84 -11.71 -1.90
N ILE A 81 8.27 -12.90 -1.95
CA ILE A 81 7.35 -13.40 -0.93
C ILE A 81 7.83 -14.78 -0.45
N ILE A 82 7.89 -14.96 0.87
CA ILE A 82 8.07 -16.25 1.53
C ILE A 82 6.80 -16.54 2.34
N ASP A 83 6.05 -17.57 1.95
CA ASP A 83 4.83 -18.00 2.64
C ASP A 83 5.10 -19.07 3.73
N ASP A 84 6.34 -19.54 3.81
CA ASP A 84 6.76 -20.59 4.73
C ASP A 84 7.49 -20.06 5.98
N ILE A 85 7.55 -20.91 7.00
CA ILE A 85 8.40 -20.68 8.18
C ILE A 85 9.87 -20.65 7.75
N VAL A 86 10.58 -19.60 8.13
CA VAL A 86 12.04 -19.56 8.05
C VAL A 86 12.61 -20.28 9.28
N ARG A 87 13.18 -21.46 9.07
CA ARG A 87 13.62 -22.41 10.09
C ARG A 87 15.07 -22.19 10.51
N SER A 88 15.43 -22.72 11.68
CA SER A 88 16.79 -22.68 12.21
C SER A 88 17.80 -23.25 11.22
N GLY A 89 18.96 -22.61 11.10
CA GLY A 89 20.02 -23.00 10.15
C GLY A 89 19.85 -22.45 8.73
N GLN A 90 18.70 -21.83 8.41
CA GLN A 90 18.54 -21.15 7.12
C GLN A 90 19.18 -19.76 7.16
N ASP A 91 19.98 -19.43 6.14
CA ASP A 91 20.50 -18.08 5.86
C ASP A 91 19.94 -17.62 4.51
N ILE A 92 19.01 -16.67 4.56
CA ILE A 92 18.29 -16.17 3.38
C ILE A 92 18.80 -14.76 3.06
N LYS A 93 19.17 -14.53 1.80
CA LYS A 93 19.64 -13.23 1.30
C LYS A 93 18.74 -12.76 0.16
N VAL A 94 18.20 -11.55 0.26
CA VAL A 94 17.29 -10.96 -0.73
C VAL A 94 17.77 -9.54 -1.07
N GLN A 95 17.91 -9.25 -2.37
CA GLN A 95 18.43 -7.96 -2.87
C GLN A 95 17.33 -6.92 -3.13
N SER A 96 16.07 -7.28 -2.92
CA SER A 96 14.88 -6.44 -3.15
C SER A 96 13.99 -6.44 -1.91
N ASP A 97 12.80 -5.86 -2.02
CA ASP A 97 11.81 -5.90 -0.94
C ASP A 97 11.37 -7.34 -0.65
N LEU A 98 11.09 -7.64 0.62
CA LEU A 98 10.68 -8.96 1.07
C LEU A 98 9.46 -8.91 1.99
N LEU A 99 8.48 -9.76 1.70
CA LEU A 99 7.36 -10.10 2.56
C LEU A 99 7.51 -11.55 3.05
N VAL A 100 7.53 -11.75 4.36
CA VAL A 100 7.44 -13.06 4.99
C VAL A 100 6.06 -13.17 5.66
N LEU A 101 5.23 -14.08 5.18
CA LEU A 101 3.86 -14.28 5.68
C LEU A 101 3.80 -15.17 6.93
N ASN A 102 4.93 -15.72 7.35
CA ASN A 102 5.04 -16.61 8.49
C ASN A 102 6.13 -16.15 9.48
N ARG A 103 6.43 -16.98 10.48
CA ARG A 103 7.43 -16.69 11.51
C ARG A 103 8.87 -16.96 11.06
N VAL A 104 9.80 -16.27 11.71
CA VAL A 104 11.25 -16.53 11.58
C VAL A 104 11.76 -17.10 12.90
N ASN A 105 12.18 -18.36 12.89
CA ASN A 105 12.60 -19.07 14.10
C ASN A 105 14.00 -18.69 14.57
N SER A 106 14.28 -18.99 15.83
CA SER A 106 15.62 -18.83 16.41
C SER A 106 16.67 -19.64 15.65
N GLY A 107 17.84 -19.03 15.42
CA GLY A 107 18.92 -19.60 14.62
C GLY A 107 18.73 -19.49 13.11
N ALA A 108 17.63 -18.87 12.63
CA ALA A 108 17.54 -18.40 11.25
C ALA A 108 18.21 -17.03 11.09
N LYS A 109 18.71 -16.77 9.88
CA LYS A 109 19.26 -15.48 9.48
C LYS A 109 18.57 -14.98 8.21
N LEU A 110 18.15 -13.71 8.23
CA LEU A 110 17.54 -13.04 7.09
C LEU A 110 18.30 -11.75 6.80
N GLN A 111 18.74 -11.57 5.55
CA GLN A 111 19.48 -10.39 5.08
C GLN A 111 18.74 -9.80 3.87
N VAL A 112 18.26 -8.57 4.00
CA VAL A 112 17.39 -7.93 3.01
C VAL A 112 17.93 -6.55 2.68
N GLU A 113 18.20 -6.27 1.40
CA GLU A 113 18.64 -4.93 0.98
C GLU A 113 17.46 -3.97 0.76
N GLY A 114 16.28 -4.49 0.45
CA GLY A 114 15.05 -3.70 0.34
C GLY A 114 14.26 -3.60 1.65
N ASN A 115 13.01 -3.15 1.53
CA ASN A 115 12.06 -3.08 2.63
C ASN A 115 11.64 -4.47 3.10
N LEU A 116 11.35 -4.61 4.40
CA LEU A 116 11.00 -5.90 4.99
C LEU A 116 9.69 -5.85 5.78
N ILE A 117 8.79 -6.78 5.49
CA ILE A 117 7.60 -7.05 6.31
C ILE A 117 7.64 -8.51 6.75
N ILE A 118 7.49 -8.77 8.04
CA ILE A 118 7.29 -10.12 8.58
C ILE A 118 6.01 -10.10 9.40
N THR A 119 4.99 -10.83 8.96
CA THR A 119 3.68 -10.86 9.63
C THR A 119 3.67 -11.79 10.85
N GLY A 120 4.55 -12.79 10.89
CA GLY A 120 4.74 -13.68 12.03
C GLY A 120 5.70 -13.14 13.09
N ASN A 121 5.83 -13.87 14.20
CA ASN A 121 6.82 -13.56 15.22
C ASN A 121 8.24 -13.82 14.71
N VAL A 122 9.16 -12.94 15.09
CA VAL A 122 10.59 -13.05 14.82
C VAL A 122 11.33 -13.45 16.10
N ASP A 123 12.06 -14.56 16.04
CA ASP A 123 12.97 -15.05 17.09
C ASP A 123 14.44 -15.14 16.60
N GLY A 124 14.67 -14.94 15.30
CA GLY A 124 15.96 -15.08 14.63
C GLY A 124 16.73 -13.76 14.47
N MET A 125 17.75 -13.78 13.60
CA MET A 125 18.58 -12.62 13.28
C MET A 125 18.11 -11.97 11.97
N ILE A 126 17.77 -10.70 12.02
CA ILE A 126 17.31 -9.92 10.86
C ILE A 126 18.28 -8.78 10.58
N PHE A 127 18.72 -8.67 9.34
CA PHE A 127 19.49 -7.56 8.80
C PHE A 127 18.67 -6.96 7.65
N CYS A 128 18.34 -5.68 7.74
CA CYS A 128 17.58 -4.98 6.70
C CYS A 128 18.20 -3.62 6.41
N ASN A 129 18.48 -3.36 5.13
CA ASN A 129 19.06 -2.10 4.67
C ASN A 129 18.07 -1.25 3.84
N GLY A 130 16.77 -1.53 3.97
CA GLY A 130 15.72 -0.78 3.28
C GLY A 130 15.36 0.55 3.96
N ASP A 131 14.39 1.24 3.35
CA ASP A 131 13.79 2.46 3.91
C ASP A 131 12.88 2.13 5.11
N PHE A 132 12.38 0.89 5.18
CA PHE A 132 11.33 0.48 6.11
C PHE A 132 11.43 -1.00 6.52
N MET A 133 11.15 -1.27 7.79
CA MET A 133 10.89 -2.60 8.34
C MET A 133 9.62 -2.62 9.19
N LEU A 134 8.80 -3.67 9.06
CA LEU A 134 7.70 -3.98 9.98
C LEU A 134 7.84 -5.39 10.52
N VAL A 135 8.04 -5.52 11.84
CA VAL A 135 8.27 -6.81 12.50
C VAL A 135 7.58 -6.88 13.85
N LYS A 136 7.15 -8.09 14.23
CA LYS A 136 6.77 -8.42 15.60
C LYS A 136 7.82 -9.36 16.17
N THR A 137 8.53 -8.92 17.21
CA THR A 137 9.74 -9.62 17.68
C THR A 137 9.52 -10.19 19.08
N SER A 138 10.20 -11.30 19.38
CA SER A 138 10.39 -11.74 20.75
C SER A 138 11.64 -11.12 21.36
N LYS A 139 11.84 -11.32 22.66
CA LYS A 139 13.05 -10.89 23.39
C LYS A 139 14.35 -11.56 22.90
N LYS A 140 14.25 -12.60 22.06
CA LYS A 140 15.40 -13.37 21.55
C LYS A 140 15.86 -12.91 20.17
N ALA A 141 15.06 -12.09 19.49
CA ALA A 141 15.40 -11.61 18.16
C ALA A 141 16.56 -10.63 18.21
N MET A 142 17.44 -10.70 17.21
CA MET A 142 18.44 -9.67 16.94
C MET A 142 18.01 -8.93 15.68
N ILE A 143 17.78 -7.62 15.80
CA ILE A 143 17.35 -6.78 14.69
C ILE A 143 18.44 -5.76 14.40
N VAL A 144 18.96 -5.78 13.18
CA VAL A 144 19.90 -4.81 12.66
C VAL A 144 19.23 -4.10 11.48
N PHE A 145 19.14 -2.77 11.57
CA PHE A 145 18.54 -1.94 10.54
C PHE A 145 19.57 -0.91 10.06
N ASN A 146 19.87 -0.89 8.76
CA ASN A 146 20.91 -0.03 8.17
C ASN A 146 22.25 -0.08 8.92
N GLY A 147 22.67 -1.28 9.32
CA GLY A 147 23.92 -1.52 10.05
C GLY A 147 23.89 -1.19 11.55
N VAL A 148 22.77 -0.69 12.09
CA VAL A 148 22.61 -0.37 13.51
C VAL A 148 21.77 -1.44 14.20
N GLU A 149 22.30 -2.02 15.27
CA GLU A 149 21.53 -2.93 16.12
C GLU A 149 20.47 -2.15 16.91
N ILE A 150 19.23 -2.59 16.84
CA ILE A 150 18.10 -1.98 17.53
C ILE A 150 18.07 -2.49 18.96
N ASP A 151 18.05 -1.55 19.92
CA ASP A 151 17.85 -1.91 21.33
C ASP A 151 16.50 -2.64 21.50
N GLY A 152 16.57 -3.89 21.98
CA GLY A 152 15.41 -4.72 22.23
C GLY A 152 14.42 -4.13 23.24
N SER A 153 14.83 -3.16 24.07
CA SER A 153 13.92 -2.42 24.97
C SER A 153 12.88 -1.58 24.21
N LEU A 154 13.21 -1.14 22.99
CA LEU A 154 12.32 -0.37 22.10
C LEU A 154 11.30 -1.26 21.38
N LEU A 155 11.59 -2.57 21.29
CA LEU A 155 10.77 -3.54 20.57
C LEU A 155 9.69 -4.12 21.50
N GLN A 156 8.46 -3.68 21.30
CA GLN A 156 7.32 -4.16 22.09
C GLN A 156 6.78 -5.48 21.51
N ASN A 157 6.06 -6.26 22.33
CA ASN A 157 5.41 -7.52 21.90
C ASN A 157 4.17 -7.29 21.02
N LYS A 158 4.35 -6.52 19.95
CA LYS A 158 3.39 -6.16 18.89
C LYS A 158 4.21 -5.78 17.66
N PHE A 159 3.56 -5.40 16.57
CA PHE A 159 4.28 -4.88 15.42
C PHE A 159 5.01 -3.58 15.77
N ASN A 160 6.27 -3.51 15.39
CA ASN A 160 7.11 -2.32 15.46
C ASN A 160 7.45 -1.93 14.03
N LYS A 161 7.13 -0.69 13.67
CA LYS A 161 7.59 -0.04 12.45
C LYS A 161 8.95 0.58 12.74
N ILE A 162 9.94 0.25 11.93
CA ILE A 162 11.29 0.79 12.01
C ILE A 162 11.56 1.50 10.68
N ILE A 163 11.92 2.78 10.74
CA ILE A 163 12.20 3.60 9.56
C ILE A 163 13.47 4.43 9.78
N PHE A 164 14.12 4.78 8.69
CA PHE A 164 15.12 5.83 8.66
C PHE A 164 14.51 7.07 8.03
N ASN A 165 14.54 8.20 8.75
CA ASN A 165 13.96 9.46 8.25
C ASN A 165 14.98 10.36 7.52
N GLY A 166 16.24 9.91 7.36
CA GLY A 166 17.35 10.70 6.84
C GLY A 166 18.37 11.12 7.90
N GLU A 167 18.00 11.11 9.19
CA GLU A 167 18.85 11.52 10.30
C GLU A 167 19.01 10.43 11.35
N GLU A 168 17.90 9.79 11.75
CA GLU A 168 17.87 8.79 12.81
C GLU A 168 16.95 7.62 12.48
N ILE A 169 17.14 6.53 13.23
CA ILE A 169 16.27 5.36 13.18
C ILE A 169 15.14 5.57 14.20
N ILE A 170 13.90 5.52 13.71
CA ILE A 170 12.70 5.66 14.54
C ILE A 170 12.01 4.30 14.65
N VAL A 171 11.79 3.85 15.89
CA VAL A 171 11.02 2.65 16.21
C VAL A 171 9.66 3.07 16.76
N THR A 172 8.58 2.75 16.03
CA THR A 172 7.20 3.07 16.40
C THR A 172 6.37 1.79 16.57
N PRO A 173 5.87 1.48 17.78
CA PRO A 173 4.94 0.38 17.95
C PRO A 173 3.56 0.69 17.33
N ILE A 174 2.98 -0.27 16.62
CA ILE A 174 1.65 -0.15 16.01
C ILE A 174 0.58 -0.55 17.05
N GLU A 175 -0.27 0.41 17.44
CA GLU A 175 -1.25 0.20 18.51
C GLU A 175 -2.38 -0.79 18.17
N LYS A 176 -2.81 -0.81 16.91
CA LYS A 176 -3.84 -1.72 16.41
C LYS A 176 -3.20 -2.71 15.45
N GLU A 177 -3.10 -3.97 15.85
CA GLU A 177 -2.56 -5.00 14.95
C GLU A 177 -3.34 -4.98 13.63
N PRO A 178 -2.63 -5.03 12.48
CA PRO A 178 -3.29 -5.17 11.19
C PRO A 178 -4.13 -6.45 11.23
N LYS A 179 -5.44 -6.32 10.99
CA LYS A 179 -6.29 -7.48 10.75
C LYS A 179 -6.07 -7.91 9.31
N TRP A 180 -5.29 -8.97 9.13
CA TRP A 180 -5.19 -9.68 7.86
C TRP A 180 -6.50 -10.45 7.69
N ALA A 181 -7.27 -10.08 6.65
CA ALA A 181 -8.61 -10.63 6.38
C ALA A 181 -8.55 -12.10 5.97
#